data_AF-I7LZJ7-F1
#
_entry.id   AF-I7LZJ7-F1
#
_cell.length_a   1.000
_cell.length_b   1.000
_cell.length_c   1.000
_cell.angle_alpha   90.00
_cell.angle_beta   90.00
_cell.angle_gamma   90.00
#
_symmetry.space_group_name_H-M   'P 1'
#
loop_
_entity.id
_entity.type
_entity.pdbx_description
1 polymer ?
#
loop_
_entity_poly.entity_id
_entity_poly.type
_entity_poly.pdbx_seq_one_letter_code
_entity_poly.pdbx_strand_id
1 'polypeptide(L)'
;MELSQDAYNFSQLVLEEFGAPYRKEEIEKKILNIEEKYKNLEELNPQNNQEKYSLDYEKKFNNIKDEEDKQKELEQIMKGNPYLQAMGCSHDRRKERELFEKPTKEKLDNAEYFKGEGNKAIKEKDYEKAAYFYQKALLQFDYTFPDNNDEQQRFDLLSQQCFVNMSLVKYYQKEYDDSLQNARQALKLNQSNIKALFRIATIHLERDEYDKTEEVIKQMEEIDNNKEVQQLKSQLLQQKSKYQKDEKKVYADMFSKLNKEK
;
A
#
# COMPACT_ATOMS: atom_id res chain seq x y z
N MET A 1 2.70 -20.10 -32.09
CA MET A 1 3.88 -20.13 -32.97
C MET A 1 4.49 -21.50 -32.75
N GLU A 2 4.11 -22.48 -33.57
CA GLU A 2 4.59 -23.86 -33.40
C GLU A 2 6.06 -23.92 -33.80
N LEU A 3 6.93 -24.23 -32.85
CA LEU A 3 8.35 -24.43 -33.10
C LEU A 3 8.49 -25.60 -34.07
N SER A 4 9.08 -25.36 -35.24
CA SER A 4 9.35 -26.40 -36.23
C SER A 4 10.12 -27.55 -35.58
N GLN A 5 9.71 -28.79 -35.88
CA GLN A 5 10.36 -30.01 -35.42
C GLN A 5 11.87 -30.00 -35.75
N ASP A 6 12.24 -29.31 -36.84
CA ASP A 6 13.63 -29.16 -37.27
C ASP A 6 14.44 -28.28 -36.30
N ALA A 7 13.83 -27.25 -35.71
CA ALA A 7 14.47 -26.39 -34.72
C ALA A 7 14.70 -27.14 -33.39
N TYR A 8 13.74 -27.99 -33.00
CA TYR A 8 13.88 -28.88 -31.85
C TYR A 8 15.01 -29.89 -32.06
N ASN A 9 15.03 -30.56 -33.21
CA ASN A 9 16.05 -31.55 -33.54
C ASN A 9 17.45 -30.90 -33.63
N PHE A 10 17.56 -29.71 -34.21
CA PHE A 10 18.81 -28.96 -34.25
C PHE A 10 19.30 -28.58 -32.84
N SER A 11 18.41 -28.14 -31.95
CA SER A 11 18.77 -27.81 -30.57
C SER A 11 19.28 -29.03 -29.78
N GLN A 12 18.68 -30.21 -29.99
CA GLN A 12 19.12 -31.45 -29.35
C GLN A 12 20.51 -31.86 -29.84
N LEU A 13 20.75 -31.73 -31.15
CA LEU A 13 22.03 -32.05 -31.76
C LEU A 13 23.15 -31.11 -31.28
N VAL A 14 22.85 -29.82 -31.09
CA VAL A 14 23.77 -28.84 -30.49
C VAL A 14 24.07 -29.17 -29.02
N LEU A 15 23.08 -29.64 -28.26
CA LEU A 15 23.26 -30.07 -26.88
C LEU A 15 24.06 -31.38 -26.77
N GLU A 16 23.91 -32.31 -27.72
CA GLU A 16 24.68 -33.56 -27.75
C GLU A 16 26.14 -33.34 -28.16
N GLU A 17 26.40 -32.53 -29.19
CA GLU A 17 27.75 -32.28 -29.73
C GLU A 17 28.56 -31.26 -28.90
N PHE A 18 27.92 -30.19 -28.41
CA PHE A 18 28.59 -29.08 -27.72
C PHE A 18 28.20 -28.93 -26.25
N GLY A 19 27.14 -29.58 -25.81
CA GLY A 19 26.65 -29.56 -24.43
C GLY A 19 27.25 -30.67 -23.56
N ALA A 20 28.56 -30.92 -23.71
CA ALA A 20 29.31 -31.96 -23.00
C ALA A 20 28.84 -32.16 -21.53
N PRO A 21 28.91 -33.40 -20.99
CA PRO A 21 28.31 -33.92 -19.73
C PRO A 21 28.60 -33.17 -18.41
N TYR A 22 29.18 -31.99 -18.47
CA TYR A 22 29.66 -31.15 -17.37
C TYR A 22 28.60 -30.39 -16.57
N ARG A 23 27.30 -30.69 -16.72
CA ARG A 23 26.29 -29.94 -15.95
C ARG A 23 25.25 -30.78 -15.22
N LYS A 24 25.19 -32.09 -15.39
CA LYS A 24 24.18 -32.87 -14.68
C LYS A 24 24.66 -33.28 -13.28
N GLU A 25 25.79 -33.97 -13.18
CA GLU A 25 26.34 -34.40 -11.88
C GLU A 25 26.72 -33.24 -10.96
N GLU A 26 27.23 -32.13 -11.51
CA GLU A 26 27.65 -30.98 -10.70
C GLU A 26 26.44 -30.19 -10.17
N ILE A 27 25.34 -30.15 -10.93
CA ILE A 27 24.07 -29.55 -10.49
C ILE A 27 23.39 -30.48 -9.48
N GLU A 28 23.37 -31.79 -9.73
CA GLU A 28 22.80 -32.79 -8.81
C GLU A 28 23.55 -32.79 -7.47
N LYS A 29 24.90 -32.70 -7.47
CA LYS A 29 25.70 -32.54 -6.23
C LYS A 29 25.39 -31.23 -5.50
N LYS A 30 25.14 -30.13 -6.22
CA LYS A 30 24.77 -28.84 -5.61
C LYS A 30 23.37 -28.90 -4.98
N ILE A 31 22.42 -29.57 -5.63
CA ILE A 31 21.07 -29.78 -5.10
C ILE A 31 21.12 -30.67 -3.85
N LEU A 32 21.84 -31.79 -3.89
CA LEU A 32 21.97 -32.70 -2.76
C LEU A 32 22.59 -32.03 -1.52
N ASN A 33 23.65 -31.22 -1.73
CA ASN A 33 24.27 -30.44 -0.66
C ASN A 33 23.35 -29.38 -0.07
N ILE A 34 22.44 -28.80 -0.88
CA ILE A 34 21.45 -27.84 -0.39
C ILE A 34 20.43 -28.59 0.47
N GLU A 35 19.90 -29.71 -0.01
CA GLU A 35 18.92 -30.53 0.70
C GLU A 35 19.44 -31.05 2.05
N GLU A 36 20.68 -31.55 2.11
CA GLU A 36 21.31 -31.94 3.38
C GLU A 36 21.46 -30.77 4.35
N LYS A 37 21.78 -29.57 3.83
CA LYS A 37 21.90 -28.36 4.66
C LYS A 37 20.56 -27.93 5.25
N TYR A 38 19.46 -28.09 4.51
CA TYR A 38 18.10 -27.84 4.99
C TYR A 38 17.67 -28.88 6.03
N LYS A 39 17.99 -30.17 5.81
CA LYS A 39 17.68 -31.25 6.76
C LYS A 39 18.38 -31.06 8.12
N ASN A 40 19.67 -30.71 8.07
CA ASN A 40 20.45 -30.41 9.28
C ASN A 40 19.96 -29.16 10.03
N LEU A 41 19.32 -28.20 9.33
CA LEU A 41 18.70 -27.02 9.96
C LEU A 41 17.38 -27.38 10.66
N GLU A 42 16.61 -28.32 10.12
CA GLU A 42 15.35 -28.81 10.72
C GLU A 42 15.61 -29.69 11.97
N GLU A 43 16.68 -30.47 11.98
CA GLU A 43 17.04 -31.35 13.11
C GLU A 43 17.57 -30.57 14.34
N LEU A 44 18.00 -29.31 14.18
CA LEU A 44 18.69 -28.54 15.21
C LEU A 44 17.79 -27.79 16.20
N ASN A 45 16.46 -27.73 16.07
CA ASN A 45 15.63 -27.13 17.13
C ASN A 45 14.12 -27.45 17.09
N PRO A 46 13.66 -28.62 17.59
CA PRO A 46 12.23 -28.94 17.61
C PRO A 46 11.44 -28.32 18.79
N GLN A 47 12.08 -27.69 19.79
CA GLN A 47 11.39 -27.41 21.08
C GLN A 47 11.54 -26.01 21.68
N ASN A 48 11.94 -24.96 20.94
CA ASN A 48 12.02 -23.62 21.56
C ASN A 48 11.65 -22.40 20.70
N ASN A 49 10.90 -22.59 19.61
CA ASN A 49 10.62 -21.49 18.67
C ASN A 49 9.32 -20.71 18.89
N GLN A 50 8.44 -21.13 19.82
CA GLN A 50 7.19 -20.39 20.06
C GLN A 50 7.39 -19.08 20.85
N GLU A 51 8.41 -18.97 21.71
CA GLU A 51 8.63 -17.77 22.53
C GLU A 51 9.73 -16.83 22.03
N LYS A 52 10.66 -17.28 21.19
CA LYS A 52 11.84 -16.48 20.80
C LYS A 52 11.56 -15.44 19.70
N TYR A 53 10.48 -15.61 18.94
CA TYR A 53 10.17 -14.83 17.74
C TYR A 53 8.73 -14.31 17.70
N SER A 54 8.02 -14.40 18.83
CA SER A 54 6.77 -13.67 19.06
C SER A 54 7.09 -12.17 19.20
N LEU A 55 6.81 -11.38 18.16
CA LEU A 55 6.76 -9.93 18.28
C LEU A 55 5.51 -9.56 19.07
N ASP A 56 5.62 -9.57 20.39
CA ASP A 56 4.61 -9.03 21.30
C ASP A 56 4.64 -7.50 21.21
N TYR A 57 3.88 -6.97 20.24
CA TYR A 57 3.79 -5.53 19.97
C TYR A 57 3.27 -4.75 21.18
N GLU A 58 2.43 -5.36 22.03
CA GLU A 58 1.97 -4.74 23.28
C GLU A 58 3.13 -4.45 24.23
N LYS A 59 4.08 -5.39 24.39
CA LYS A 59 5.26 -5.20 25.26
C LYS A 59 6.23 -4.11 24.77
N LYS A 60 6.31 -3.85 23.46
CA LYS A 60 7.19 -2.80 22.91
C LYS A 60 6.63 -1.39 23.08
N PHE A 61 5.32 -1.21 22.95
CA PHE A 61 4.71 0.11 23.07
C PHE A 61 4.27 0.46 24.50
N ASN A 62 3.95 -0.53 25.34
CA ASN A 62 3.47 -0.29 26.71
C ASN A 62 4.58 0.02 27.73
N ASN A 63 5.86 -0.17 27.39
CA ASN A 63 7.00 0.07 28.30
C ASN A 63 7.69 1.43 28.13
N ILE A 64 7.20 2.32 27.26
CA ILE A 64 7.80 3.63 27.01
C ILE A 64 6.98 4.70 27.73
N LYS A 65 7.57 5.27 28.78
CA LYS A 65 6.87 6.14 29.73
C LYS A 65 6.69 7.59 29.27
N ASP A 66 7.52 8.09 28.36
CA ASP A 66 7.54 9.51 27.96
C ASP A 66 7.21 9.74 26.46
N GLU A 67 6.39 10.77 26.17
CA GLU A 67 5.94 11.13 24.81
C GLU A 67 7.07 11.55 23.87
N GLU A 68 8.13 12.19 24.38
CA GLU A 68 9.30 12.57 23.57
C GLU A 68 10.08 11.34 23.07
N ASP A 69 10.17 10.28 23.87
CA ASP A 69 10.86 9.05 23.47
C ASP A 69 10.02 8.26 22.47
N LYS A 70 8.69 8.30 22.59
CA LYS A 70 7.77 7.78 21.56
C LYS A 70 7.94 8.55 20.25
N GLN A 71 8.05 9.87 20.29
CA GLN A 71 8.28 10.71 19.11
C GLN A 71 9.66 10.47 18.49
N LYS A 72 10.72 10.32 19.28
CA LYS A 72 12.07 9.99 18.78
C LYS A 72 12.13 8.58 18.16
N GLU A 73 11.44 7.61 18.73
CA GLU A 73 11.38 6.26 18.17
C GLU A 73 10.50 6.21 16.91
N LEU A 74 9.37 6.94 16.88
CA LEU A 74 8.59 7.19 15.66
C LEU A 74 9.43 7.88 14.58
N GLU A 75 10.18 8.93 14.91
CA GLU A 75 11.09 9.59 13.98
C GLU A 75 12.20 8.66 13.48
N GLN A 76 12.76 7.80 14.34
CA GLN A 76 13.75 6.79 13.95
C GLN A 76 13.15 5.69 13.09
N ILE A 77 11.90 5.28 13.35
CA ILE A 77 11.17 4.29 12.56
C ILE A 77 10.76 4.88 11.21
N MET A 78 10.38 6.16 11.16
CA MET A 78 10.09 6.90 9.93
C MET A 78 11.36 7.14 9.10
N LYS A 79 12.47 7.52 9.75
CA LYS A 79 13.80 7.60 9.10
C LYS A 79 14.34 6.23 8.67
N GLY A 80 13.96 5.17 9.37
CA GLY A 80 14.32 3.77 9.09
C GLY A 80 13.25 3.00 8.33
N ASN A 81 12.30 3.69 7.70
CA ASN A 81 11.16 3.09 7.02
C ASN A 81 11.63 2.16 5.88
N PRO A 82 11.46 0.83 5.99
CA PRO A 82 11.97 -0.13 5.00
C PRO A 82 11.32 -0.01 3.62
N TYR A 83 10.19 0.68 3.51
CA TYR A 83 9.48 0.94 2.26
C TYR A 83 10.01 2.21 1.55
N LEU A 84 10.65 3.12 2.28
CA LEU A 84 11.47 4.21 1.71
C LEU A 84 12.92 3.75 1.46
N GLN A 85 13.38 2.74 2.21
CA GLN A 85 14.70 2.13 2.05
C GLN A 85 14.72 0.93 1.08
N ALA A 86 13.55 0.53 0.55
CA ALA A 86 13.37 -0.60 -0.39
C ALA A 86 13.95 -0.38 -1.79
N MET A 87 14.73 0.69 -2.02
CA MET A 87 15.62 0.80 -3.18
C MET A 87 17.11 0.71 -2.80
N GLY A 88 17.45 0.24 -1.60
CA GLY A 88 18.82 0.04 -1.14
C GLY A 88 19.05 -1.39 -0.67
N CYS A 89 19.96 -2.11 -1.36
CA CYS A 89 20.41 -3.46 -1.03
C CYS A 89 21.03 -3.56 0.37
N SER A 90 20.21 -3.68 1.43
CA SER A 90 20.65 -4.19 2.74
C SER A 90 20.39 -5.69 2.78
N HIS A 91 21.45 -6.50 2.87
CA HIS A 91 21.41 -7.96 2.66
C HIS A 91 20.67 -8.77 3.75
N ASP A 92 20.12 -8.14 4.80
CA ASP A 92 19.44 -8.84 5.91
C ASP A 92 17.92 -8.89 5.72
N ARG A 93 17.44 -9.92 5.01
CA ARG A 93 16.01 -10.19 4.76
C ARG A 93 15.36 -11.12 5.78
N ARG A 94 15.95 -11.32 6.96
CA ARG A 94 15.43 -12.27 7.97
C ARG A 94 13.98 -11.98 8.39
N LYS A 95 13.66 -10.69 8.63
CA LYS A 95 12.31 -10.27 9.04
C LYS A 95 11.27 -10.40 7.93
N GLU A 96 11.70 -10.16 6.69
CA GLU A 96 10.84 -10.34 5.51
C GLU A 96 10.51 -11.82 5.31
N ARG A 97 11.53 -12.68 5.45
CA ARG A 97 11.37 -14.13 5.40
C ARG A 97 10.46 -14.65 6.53
N GLU A 98 10.64 -14.16 7.74
CA GLU A 98 9.77 -14.51 8.87
C GLU A 98 8.31 -14.12 8.60
N LEU A 99 8.07 -12.92 8.05
CA LEU A 99 6.73 -12.54 7.63
C LEU A 99 6.21 -13.48 6.54
N PHE A 100 7.00 -13.76 5.50
CA PHE A 100 6.61 -14.63 4.40
C PHE A 100 6.26 -16.05 4.84
N GLU A 101 7.00 -16.64 5.78
CA GLU A 101 6.79 -18.01 6.27
C GLU A 101 5.56 -18.15 7.19
N LYS A 102 4.95 -17.05 7.66
CA LYS A 102 3.74 -17.11 8.49
C LYS A 102 2.52 -17.61 7.71
N PRO A 103 1.61 -18.36 8.35
CA PRO A 103 0.34 -18.75 7.74
C PRO A 103 -0.51 -17.53 7.32
N THR A 104 -1.26 -17.66 6.24
CA THR A 104 -2.19 -16.62 5.73
C THR A 104 -3.13 -16.12 6.82
N LYS A 105 -3.72 -17.02 7.60
CA LYS A 105 -4.59 -16.65 8.73
C LYS A 105 -3.89 -15.72 9.73
N GLU A 106 -2.66 -16.03 10.13
CA GLU A 106 -1.91 -15.22 11.09
C GLU A 106 -1.57 -13.84 10.52
N LYS A 107 -1.19 -13.76 9.24
CA LYS A 107 -0.94 -12.48 8.56
C LYS A 107 -2.20 -11.60 8.53
N LEU A 108 -3.37 -12.18 8.24
CA LEU A 108 -4.65 -11.48 8.23
C LEU A 108 -5.06 -11.02 9.64
N ASP A 109 -4.84 -11.85 10.67
CA ASP A 109 -5.09 -11.49 12.07
C ASP A 109 -4.17 -10.34 12.53
N ASN A 110 -2.89 -10.38 12.15
CA ASN A 110 -1.95 -9.28 12.40
C ASN A 110 -2.36 -7.99 11.68
N ALA A 111 -2.79 -8.09 10.41
CA ALA A 111 -3.27 -6.94 9.65
C ALA A 111 -4.49 -6.30 10.31
N GLU A 112 -5.41 -7.12 10.81
CA GLU A 112 -6.59 -6.68 11.56
C GLU A 112 -6.23 -5.97 12.87
N TYR A 113 -5.26 -6.50 13.62
CA TYR A 113 -4.72 -5.86 14.83
C TYR A 113 -4.12 -4.48 14.51
N PHE A 114 -3.21 -4.40 13.53
CA PHE A 114 -2.58 -3.13 13.16
C PHE A 114 -3.58 -2.11 12.62
N LYS A 115 -4.57 -2.55 11.83
CA LYS A 115 -5.71 -1.71 11.43
C LYS A 115 -6.45 -1.16 12.66
N GLY A 116 -6.65 -1.99 13.69
CA GLY A 116 -7.23 -1.59 14.97
C GLY A 116 -6.45 -0.48 15.68
N GLU A 117 -5.12 -0.64 15.78
CA GLU A 117 -4.24 0.39 16.38
C GLU A 117 -4.21 1.67 15.55
N GLY A 118 -4.16 1.56 14.21
CA GLY A 118 -4.28 2.72 13.31
C GLY A 118 -5.60 3.46 13.48
N ASN A 119 -6.71 2.74 13.69
CA ASN A 119 -8.01 3.35 13.99
C ASN A 119 -8.03 4.09 15.32
N LYS A 120 -7.35 3.57 16.36
CA LYS A 120 -7.20 4.27 17.65
C LYS A 120 -6.41 5.56 17.48
N ALA A 121 -5.27 5.51 16.78
CA ALA A 121 -4.45 6.68 16.50
C ALA A 121 -5.18 7.76 15.70
N ILE A 122 -6.03 7.40 14.71
CA ILE A 122 -6.90 8.37 14.01
C ILE A 122 -7.85 9.07 14.99
N LYS A 123 -8.44 8.36 15.95
CA LYS A 123 -9.34 8.96 16.97
C LYS A 123 -8.59 9.95 17.87
N GLU A 124 -7.32 9.65 18.16
CA GLU A 124 -6.39 10.52 18.90
C GLU A 124 -5.89 11.70 18.04
N LYS A 125 -6.19 11.72 16.74
CA LYS A 125 -5.66 12.65 15.73
C LYS A 125 -4.13 12.60 15.58
N ASP A 126 -3.52 11.50 16.01
CA ASP A 126 -2.09 11.22 15.80
C ASP A 126 -1.93 10.51 14.45
N TYR A 127 -1.81 11.33 13.39
CA TYR A 127 -1.76 10.85 12.02
C TYR A 127 -0.42 10.17 11.68
N GLU A 128 0.68 10.54 12.32
CA GLU A 128 1.98 9.87 12.12
C GLU A 128 1.96 8.44 12.65
N LYS A 129 1.48 8.26 13.88
CA LYS A 129 1.28 6.94 14.48
C LYS A 129 0.27 6.11 13.68
N ALA A 130 -0.81 6.73 13.22
CA ALA A 130 -1.78 6.05 12.36
C ALA A 130 -1.13 5.55 11.06
N ALA A 131 -0.35 6.40 10.38
CA ALA A 131 0.36 6.03 9.15
C ALA A 131 1.29 4.84 9.39
N TYR A 132 2.05 4.85 10.49
CA TYR A 132 2.91 3.74 10.87
C TYR A 132 2.15 2.41 11.00
N PHE A 133 1.03 2.41 11.74
CA PHE A 133 0.25 1.18 11.94
C PHE A 133 -0.43 0.70 10.66
N TYR A 134 -1.00 1.59 9.84
CA TYR A 134 -1.55 1.17 8.55
C TYR A 134 -0.48 0.66 7.60
N GLN A 135 0.73 1.20 7.65
CA GLN A 135 1.83 0.67 6.85
C GLN A 135 2.21 -0.75 7.30
N LYS A 136 2.21 -1.02 8.61
CA LYS A 136 2.41 -2.38 9.14
C LYS A 136 1.31 -3.35 8.72
N ALA A 137 0.05 -2.90 8.70
CA ALA A 137 -1.06 -3.68 8.21
C ALA A 137 -0.91 -3.98 6.71
N LEU A 138 -0.61 -2.96 5.90
CA LEU A 138 -0.45 -3.09 4.44
C LEU A 138 0.71 -4.02 4.08
N LEU A 139 1.81 -3.96 4.82
CA LEU A 139 2.95 -4.87 4.66
C LEU A 139 2.55 -6.34 4.84
N GLN A 140 1.56 -6.67 5.68
CA GLN A 140 1.10 -8.06 5.80
C GLN A 140 0.53 -8.55 4.46
N PHE A 141 -0.22 -7.71 3.75
CA PHE A 141 -0.88 -8.07 2.50
C PHE A 141 0.11 -8.32 1.36
N ASP A 142 1.24 -7.62 1.33
CA ASP A 142 2.28 -7.82 0.30
C ASP A 142 2.86 -9.25 0.28
N TYR A 143 2.82 -9.94 1.43
CA TYR A 143 3.32 -11.31 1.60
C TYR A 143 2.19 -12.31 1.89
N THR A 144 0.94 -11.91 1.72
CA THR A 144 -0.21 -12.80 1.92
C THR A 144 -0.76 -13.25 0.57
N PHE A 145 -0.87 -14.56 0.41
CA PHE A 145 -1.43 -15.20 -0.79
C PHE A 145 -2.57 -16.10 -0.31
N PRO A 146 -3.84 -15.65 -0.45
CA PRO A 146 -4.99 -16.45 -0.03
C PRO A 146 -5.11 -17.76 -0.80
N ASP A 147 -5.34 -18.87 -0.08
CA ASP A 147 -5.43 -20.21 -0.70
C ASP A 147 -6.87 -20.59 -1.08
N ASN A 148 -7.86 -19.89 -0.51
CA ASN A 148 -9.28 -20.17 -0.71
C ASN A 148 -10.12 -18.89 -0.78
N ASN A 149 -11.39 -19.03 -1.20
CA ASN A 149 -12.31 -17.91 -1.40
C ASN A 149 -12.60 -17.12 -0.12
N ASP A 150 -12.70 -17.79 1.03
CA ASP A 150 -13.02 -17.13 2.30
C ASP A 150 -11.84 -16.25 2.76
N GLU A 151 -10.61 -16.75 2.61
CA GLU A 151 -9.39 -15.99 2.85
C GLU A 151 -9.24 -14.84 1.86
N GLN A 152 -9.57 -15.05 0.58
CA GLN A 152 -9.51 -13.99 -0.44
C GLN A 152 -10.48 -12.85 -0.11
N GLN A 153 -11.73 -13.18 0.25
CA GLN A 153 -12.72 -12.19 0.66
C GLN A 153 -12.27 -11.42 1.91
N ARG A 154 -11.69 -12.12 2.89
CA ARG A 154 -11.15 -11.49 4.10
C ARG A 154 -9.96 -10.58 3.78
N PHE A 155 -9.05 -11.03 2.91
CA PHE A 155 -7.93 -10.25 2.43
C PHE A 155 -8.40 -8.96 1.74
N ASP A 156 -9.32 -9.07 0.78
CA ASP A 156 -9.81 -7.93 0.00
C ASP A 156 -10.51 -6.91 0.90
N LEU A 157 -11.36 -7.39 1.82
CA LEU A 157 -12.07 -6.53 2.77
C LEU A 157 -11.09 -5.78 3.70
N LEU A 158 -10.15 -6.49 4.31
CA LEU A 158 -9.19 -5.87 5.24
C LEU A 158 -8.23 -4.93 4.54
N SER A 159 -7.72 -5.34 3.37
CA SER A 159 -6.83 -4.54 2.53
C SER A 159 -7.52 -3.26 2.07
N GLN A 160 -8.77 -3.36 1.59
CA GLN A 160 -9.57 -2.19 1.23
C GLN A 160 -9.74 -1.23 2.41
N GLN A 161 -10.11 -1.73 3.59
CA GLN A 161 -10.27 -0.89 4.79
C GLN A 161 -8.96 -0.17 5.16
N CYS A 162 -7.82 -0.86 5.08
CA CYS A 162 -6.52 -0.27 5.35
C CYS A 162 -6.17 0.82 4.34
N PHE A 163 -6.35 0.59 3.04
CA PHE A 163 -6.11 1.60 2.01
C PHE A 163 -7.02 2.82 2.14
N VAL A 164 -8.32 2.61 2.45
CA VAL A 164 -9.25 3.70 2.72
C VAL A 164 -8.75 4.52 3.91
N ASN A 165 -8.38 3.89 5.02
CA ASN A 165 -7.95 4.64 6.20
C ASN A 165 -6.58 5.30 6.02
N MET A 166 -5.63 4.64 5.34
CA MET A 166 -4.36 5.25 4.97
C MET A 166 -4.56 6.49 4.09
N SER A 167 -5.51 6.48 3.15
CA SER A 167 -5.80 7.68 2.34
C SER A 167 -6.28 8.85 3.19
N LEU A 168 -7.05 8.61 4.26
CA LEU A 168 -7.46 9.66 5.19
C LEU A 168 -6.28 10.23 5.96
N VAL A 169 -5.42 9.35 6.47
CA VAL A 169 -4.22 9.75 7.20
C VAL A 169 -3.33 10.62 6.31
N LYS A 170 -3.04 10.16 5.09
CA LYS A 170 -2.24 10.91 4.12
C LYS A 170 -2.87 12.23 3.70
N TYR A 171 -4.20 12.27 3.60
CA TYR A 171 -4.93 13.52 3.36
C TYR A 171 -4.69 14.54 4.49
N TYR A 172 -4.80 14.12 5.76
CA TYR A 172 -4.54 15.00 6.90
C TYR A 172 -3.06 15.42 7.03
N GLN A 173 -2.13 14.58 6.56
CA GLN A 173 -0.71 14.90 6.42
C GLN A 173 -0.42 15.86 5.25
N LYS A 174 -1.43 16.22 4.44
CA LYS A 174 -1.31 17.01 3.19
C LYS A 174 -0.46 16.33 2.11
N GLU A 175 -0.27 15.02 2.21
CA GLU A 175 0.38 14.19 1.20
C GLU A 175 -0.67 13.71 0.18
N TYR A 176 -1.15 14.65 -0.64
CA TYR A 176 -2.29 14.43 -1.52
C TYR A 176 -2.07 13.37 -2.60
N ASP A 177 -0.86 13.23 -3.15
CA ASP A 177 -0.57 12.20 -4.15
C ASP A 177 -0.62 10.79 -3.55
N ASP A 178 -0.02 10.61 -2.38
CA ASP A 178 -0.07 9.33 -1.65
C ASP A 178 -1.49 8.99 -1.20
N SER A 179 -2.25 10.00 -0.77
CA SER A 179 -3.67 9.82 -0.46
C SER A 179 -4.47 9.34 -1.67
N LEU A 180 -4.28 9.96 -2.84
CA LEU A 180 -4.91 9.53 -4.09
C LEU A 180 -4.50 8.11 -4.49
N GLN A 181 -3.21 7.77 -4.37
CA GLN A 181 -2.73 6.41 -4.66
C GLN A 181 -3.43 5.38 -3.77
N ASN A 182 -3.46 5.61 -2.45
CA ASN A 182 -4.12 4.71 -1.51
C ASN A 182 -5.64 4.60 -1.79
N ALA A 183 -6.32 5.71 -2.06
CA ALA A 183 -7.75 5.68 -2.40
C ALA A 183 -8.00 4.89 -3.69
N ARG A 184 -7.13 5.01 -4.71
CA ARG A 184 -7.23 4.21 -5.95
C ARG A 184 -6.99 2.73 -5.70
N GLN A 185 -6.05 2.35 -4.84
CA GLN A 185 -5.86 0.93 -4.47
C GLN A 185 -7.11 0.36 -3.80
N ALA A 186 -7.77 1.12 -2.90
CA ALA A 186 -9.05 0.71 -2.33
C ALA A 186 -10.15 0.51 -3.38
N LEU A 187 -10.20 1.35 -4.42
CA LEU A 187 -11.18 1.24 -5.50
C LEU A 187 -10.91 0.08 -6.46
N LYS A 188 -9.66 -0.37 -6.60
CA LYS A 188 -9.37 -1.61 -7.33
C LYS A 188 -10.00 -2.83 -6.65
N LEU A 189 -10.07 -2.82 -5.32
CA LEU A 189 -10.66 -3.91 -4.53
C LEU A 189 -12.19 -3.81 -4.47
N ASN A 190 -12.74 -2.60 -4.33
CA ASN A 190 -14.17 -2.38 -4.54
C ASN A 190 -14.43 -0.95 -5.03
N GLN A 191 -14.88 -0.87 -6.27
CA GLN A 191 -15.09 0.36 -7.04
C GLN A 191 -16.23 1.22 -6.49
N SER A 192 -17.17 0.62 -5.75
CA SER A 192 -18.31 1.31 -5.15
C SER A 192 -18.00 1.89 -3.76
N ASN A 193 -16.72 1.96 -3.36
CA ASN A 193 -16.36 2.50 -2.06
C ASN A 193 -16.51 4.04 -2.01
N ILE A 194 -17.67 4.48 -1.52
CA ILE A 194 -18.01 5.91 -1.34
C ILE A 194 -16.92 6.66 -0.55
N LYS A 195 -16.33 6.05 0.48
CA LYS A 195 -15.32 6.74 1.31
C LYS A 195 -14.06 7.05 0.51
N ALA A 196 -13.59 6.12 -0.34
CA ALA A 196 -12.44 6.34 -1.21
C ALA A 196 -12.73 7.38 -2.30
N LEU A 197 -13.89 7.28 -2.97
CA LEU A 197 -14.34 8.27 -3.96
C LEU A 197 -14.45 9.67 -3.34
N PHE A 198 -14.99 9.76 -2.12
CA PHE A 198 -15.11 11.03 -1.39
C PHE A 198 -13.73 11.66 -1.18
N ARG A 199 -12.70 10.91 -0.73
CA ARG A 199 -11.32 11.46 -0.62
C ARG A 199 -10.82 11.97 -1.96
N ILE A 200 -10.98 11.19 -3.03
CA ILE A 200 -10.51 11.56 -4.37
C ILE A 200 -11.15 12.87 -4.82
N ALA A 201 -12.48 12.98 -4.71
CA ALA A 201 -13.20 14.20 -5.05
C ALA A 201 -12.77 15.39 -4.19
N THR A 202 -12.60 15.21 -2.87
CA THR A 202 -12.09 16.27 -2.00
C THR A 202 -10.70 16.73 -2.43
N ILE A 203 -9.77 15.82 -2.74
CA ILE A 203 -8.41 16.19 -3.18
C ILE A 203 -8.42 16.91 -4.53
N HIS A 204 -9.22 16.45 -5.49
CA HIS A 204 -9.37 17.15 -6.77
C HIS A 204 -9.96 18.54 -6.57
N LEU A 205 -10.91 18.70 -5.65
CA LEU A 205 -11.48 19.99 -5.30
C LEU A 205 -10.43 20.94 -4.68
N GLU A 206 -9.62 20.45 -3.74
CA GLU A 206 -8.51 21.21 -3.12
C GLU A 206 -7.41 21.60 -4.13
N ARG A 207 -7.32 20.88 -5.26
CA ARG A 207 -6.40 21.17 -6.37
C ARG A 207 -7.01 22.02 -7.47
N ASP A 208 -8.22 22.55 -7.28
CA ASP A 208 -9.00 23.28 -8.28
C ASP A 208 -9.27 22.47 -9.57
N GLU A 209 -9.19 21.14 -9.51
CA GLU A 209 -9.43 20.23 -10.63
C GLU A 209 -10.94 19.93 -10.78
N TYR A 210 -11.74 20.98 -10.99
CA TYR A 210 -13.20 20.95 -10.86
C TYR A 210 -13.92 19.94 -11.77
N ASP A 211 -13.39 19.68 -12.96
CA ASP A 211 -13.99 18.72 -13.89
C ASP A 211 -13.80 17.28 -13.40
N LYS A 212 -12.61 16.96 -12.86
CA LYS A 212 -12.35 15.66 -12.22
C LYS A 212 -13.20 15.46 -10.97
N THR A 213 -13.36 16.51 -10.15
CA THR A 213 -14.27 16.46 -8.99
C THR A 213 -15.70 16.15 -9.44
N GLU A 214 -16.19 16.81 -10.50
CA GLU A 214 -17.56 16.61 -10.99
C GLU A 214 -17.80 15.17 -11.49
N GLU A 215 -16.83 14.58 -12.20
CA GLU A 215 -16.91 13.18 -12.63
C GLU A 215 -17.00 12.22 -11.44
N VAL A 216 -16.18 12.42 -10.41
CA VAL A 216 -16.17 11.54 -9.23
C VAL A 216 -17.46 11.72 -8.41
N ILE A 217 -17.98 12.95 -8.28
CA ILE A 217 -19.27 13.18 -7.61
C ILE A 217 -20.41 12.49 -8.34
N LYS A 218 -20.43 12.51 -9.69
CA LYS A 218 -21.45 11.78 -10.47
C LYS A 218 -21.42 10.28 -10.16
N GLN A 219 -20.23 9.68 -10.14
CA GLN A 219 -20.07 8.27 -9.75
C GLN A 219 -20.58 8.01 -8.33
N MET A 220 -20.31 8.92 -7.38
CA MET A 220 -20.81 8.80 -6.01
C MET A 220 -22.33 8.91 -5.93
N GLU A 221 -22.94 9.83 -6.67
CA GLU A 221 -24.41 10.02 -6.71
C GLU A 221 -25.13 8.77 -7.27
N GLU A 222 -24.49 8.02 -8.18
CA GLU A 222 -24.99 6.73 -8.70
C GLU A 222 -24.95 5.62 -7.65
N ILE A 223 -23.98 5.65 -6.74
CA ILE A 223 -23.80 4.62 -5.70
C ILE A 223 -24.64 4.94 -4.45
N ASP A 224 -24.49 6.14 -3.89
CA ASP A 224 -25.18 6.61 -2.69
C ASP A 224 -25.28 8.13 -2.70
N ASN A 225 -26.50 8.62 -2.91
CA ASN A 225 -26.79 10.05 -2.96
C ASN A 225 -27.11 10.63 -1.58
N ASN A 226 -26.15 10.53 -0.65
CA ASN A 226 -26.31 11.00 0.72
C ASN A 226 -26.01 12.50 0.90
N LYS A 227 -26.20 12.98 2.13
CA LYS A 227 -26.04 14.38 2.50
C LYS A 227 -24.60 14.85 2.28
N GLU A 228 -23.61 14.02 2.57
CA GLU A 228 -22.20 14.32 2.43
C GLU A 228 -21.82 14.54 0.95
N VAL A 229 -22.33 13.69 0.03
CA VAL A 229 -22.14 13.86 -1.41
C VAL A 229 -22.75 15.18 -1.89
N GLN A 230 -23.96 15.49 -1.44
CA GLN A 230 -24.64 16.75 -1.79
C GLN A 230 -23.91 17.98 -1.23
N GLN A 231 -23.33 17.89 -0.04
CA GLN A 231 -22.50 18.96 0.53
C GLN A 231 -21.24 19.21 -0.32
N LEU A 232 -20.54 18.15 -0.73
CA LEU A 232 -19.36 18.26 -1.58
C LEU A 232 -19.71 18.86 -2.95
N LYS A 233 -20.86 18.48 -3.53
CA LYS A 233 -21.38 19.08 -4.77
C LYS A 233 -21.68 20.57 -4.60
N SER A 234 -22.28 20.97 -3.49
CA SER A 234 -22.52 22.38 -3.17
C SER A 234 -21.20 23.17 -3.06
N GLN A 235 -20.18 22.60 -2.41
CA GLN A 235 -18.85 23.20 -2.32
C GLN A 235 -18.22 23.39 -3.71
N LEU A 236 -18.28 22.37 -4.57
CA LEU A 236 -17.82 22.46 -5.96
C LEU A 236 -18.50 23.62 -6.72
N LEU A 237 -19.83 23.72 -6.62
CA LEU A 237 -20.58 24.79 -7.29
C LEU A 237 -20.21 26.19 -6.77
N GLN A 238 -20.00 26.33 -5.46
CA GLN A 238 -19.56 27.58 -4.85
C GLN A 238 -18.16 27.99 -5.34
N GLN A 239 -17.22 27.05 -5.38
CA GLN A 239 -15.86 27.31 -5.86
C GLN A 239 -15.83 27.64 -7.36
N LYS A 240 -16.54 26.87 -8.21
CA LYS A 240 -16.71 27.17 -9.64
C LYS A 240 -17.30 28.58 -9.86
N SER A 241 -18.33 28.96 -9.09
CA SER A 241 -18.93 30.30 -9.19
C SER A 241 -17.97 31.42 -8.77
N LYS A 242 -17.19 31.20 -7.71
CA LYS A 242 -16.17 32.15 -7.26
C LYS A 242 -15.07 32.33 -8.32
N TYR A 243 -14.53 31.24 -8.83
CA TYR A 243 -13.53 31.24 -9.90
C TYR A 243 -13.99 32.06 -11.12
N GLN A 244 -15.21 31.80 -11.61
CA GLN A 244 -15.79 32.55 -12.74
C GLN A 244 -15.97 34.05 -12.45
N LYS A 245 -16.30 34.43 -11.21
CA LYS A 245 -16.44 35.85 -10.82
C LYS A 245 -15.08 36.54 -10.81
N ASP A 246 -14.07 35.87 -10.28
CA ASP A 246 -12.72 36.42 -10.17
C ASP A 246 -12.06 36.50 -11.56
N GLU A 247 -12.25 35.50 -12.41
CA GLU A 247 -11.84 35.51 -13.82
C GLU A 247 -12.44 36.71 -14.58
N LYS A 248 -13.76 36.94 -14.46
CA LYS A 248 -14.43 38.10 -15.07
C LYS A 248 -13.85 39.44 -14.62
N LYS A 249 -13.50 39.58 -13.33
CA LYS A 249 -12.89 40.80 -12.81
C LYS A 249 -11.50 41.00 -13.40
N VAL A 250 -10.67 39.96 -13.43
CA VAL A 250 -9.32 40.02 -13.99
C VAL A 250 -9.36 40.44 -15.47
N TYR A 251 -10.25 39.85 -16.27
CA TYR A 251 -10.42 40.27 -17.66
C TYR A 251 -10.88 41.72 -17.77
N ALA A 252 -11.89 42.14 -16.99
CA ALA A 252 -12.38 43.53 -17.01
C ALA A 252 -11.26 44.53 -16.67
N ASP A 253 -10.44 44.22 -15.66
CA ASP A 253 -9.30 45.05 -15.25
C ASP A 253 -8.23 45.11 -16.36
N MET A 254 -7.92 43.98 -17.00
CA MET A 254 -6.97 43.91 -18.12
C MET A 254 -7.44 44.73 -19.33
N PHE A 255 -8.71 44.60 -19.72
CA PHE A 255 -9.32 45.40 -20.79
C PHE A 255 -9.30 46.90 -20.45
N SER A 256 -9.56 47.27 -19.20
CA SER A 256 -9.55 48.67 -18.78
C SER A 256 -8.16 49.31 -18.86
N LYS A 257 -7.09 48.54 -18.61
CA LYS A 257 -5.69 49.02 -18.72
C LYS A 257 -5.28 49.17 -20.19
N LEU A 258 -5.60 48.20 -21.03
CA LEU A 258 -5.32 48.25 -22.47
C LEU A 258 -5.97 49.45 -23.18
N ASN A 259 -7.15 49.87 -22.71
CA ASN A 259 -7.83 51.04 -23.25
C ASN A 259 -7.29 52.39 -22.74
N LYS A 260 -6.49 52.41 -21.67
CA LYS A 260 -5.85 53.62 -21.13
C LYS A 260 -4.47 53.90 -21.74
N GLU A 261 -3.88 52.91 -22.42
CA GLU A 261 -2.57 53.02 -23.10
C GLU A 261 -2.67 53.39 -24.58
N LYS A 262 -3.90 53.64 -25.09
CA LYS A 262 -4.17 54.21 -26.42
C LYS A 262 -4.55 55.67 -26.30
#